data_AF-A0A0B7NGI0-F1
#
_entry.id   AF-A0A0B7NGI0-F1
#
_cell.length_a   1.000
_cell.length_b   1.000
_cell.length_c   1.000
_cell.angle_alpha   90.00
_cell.angle_beta   90.00
_cell.angle_gamma   90.00
#
_symmetry.space_group_name_H-M   'P 1'
#
loop_
_entity.id
_entity.type
_entity.pdbx_description
1 polymer ?
#
loop_
_entity_poly.entity_id
_entity_poly.type
_entity_poly.pdbx_seq_one_letter_code
_entity_poly.pdbx_strand_id
1 'polypeptide(L)'
;MQSESQWALLDARKSLINAIEQGDIVLAFDLIKKHFPILAAQDLIPNGIPPPNNRLEVAELQDVLFQLKCQRFVEIIRTSSSTIEAIRYAQTHLKPINSRSKEQVKEVTALIAYADPRQSQSSHLLGQDRREQLAERVDRVLLGMSMLK
;
A
#
# COMPACT_ATOMS: atom_id res chain seq x y z
N MET A 1 -16.65 13.60 23.96
CA MET A 1 -15.18 13.41 23.77
C MET A 1 -14.77 12.01 23.32
N GLN A 2 -15.10 10.91 24.03
CA GLN A 2 -14.71 9.55 23.55
C GLN A 2 -15.43 9.14 22.24
N SER A 3 -16.69 9.54 22.05
CA SER A 3 -17.47 9.25 20.84
C SER A 3 -16.93 9.97 19.59
N GLU A 4 -16.62 11.26 19.67
CA GLU A 4 -16.11 12.05 18.54
C GLU A 4 -14.81 11.51 17.97
N SER A 5 -13.91 11.01 18.83
CA SER A 5 -12.64 10.42 18.38
C SER A 5 -12.84 9.09 17.65
N GLN A 6 -13.88 8.31 18.02
CA GLN A 6 -14.20 7.04 17.37
C GLN A 6 -14.86 7.28 16.00
N TRP A 7 -15.76 8.26 15.90
CA TRP A 7 -16.37 8.67 14.62
C TRP A 7 -15.32 9.18 13.64
N ALA A 8 -14.41 10.04 14.08
CA ALA A 8 -13.32 10.55 13.24
C ALA A 8 -12.40 9.43 12.71
N LEU A 9 -12.20 8.36 13.48
CA LEU A 9 -11.40 7.21 13.04
C LEU A 9 -12.15 6.35 12.02
N LEU A 10 -13.45 6.15 12.19
CA LEU A 10 -14.30 5.45 11.23
C LEU A 10 -14.36 6.19 9.89
N ASP A 11 -14.52 7.52 9.93
CA ASP A 11 -14.49 8.36 8.74
C ASP A 11 -13.13 8.29 8.05
N ALA A 12 -12.03 8.41 8.81
CA ALA A 12 -10.68 8.30 8.26
C ALA A 12 -10.42 6.94 7.58
N ARG A 13 -10.90 5.85 8.19
CA ARG A 13 -10.80 4.50 7.61
C ARG A 13 -11.60 4.42 6.31
N LYS A 14 -12.85 4.88 6.31
CA LYS A 14 -13.70 4.91 5.10
C LYS A 14 -13.07 5.74 3.97
N SER A 15 -12.52 6.91 4.30
CA SER A 15 -11.80 7.74 3.34
C SER A 15 -10.56 7.05 2.78
N LEU A 16 -9.81 6.32 3.61
CA LEU A 16 -8.64 5.57 3.17
C LEU A 16 -9.01 4.45 2.19
N ILE A 17 -10.04 3.66 2.51
CA ILE A 17 -10.50 2.57 1.63
C ILE A 17 -10.95 3.15 0.28
N ASN A 18 -11.76 4.20 0.29
CA ASN A 18 -12.19 4.85 -0.95
C ASN A 18 -11.00 5.42 -1.75
N ALA A 19 -10.01 6.04 -1.09
CA ALA A 19 -8.81 6.54 -1.77
C ALA A 19 -8.05 5.41 -2.49
N ILE A 20 -7.94 4.24 -1.86
CA ILE A 20 -7.31 3.06 -2.47
C ILE A 20 -8.12 2.57 -3.67
N GLU A 21 -9.44 2.43 -3.54
CA GLU A 21 -10.33 1.96 -4.62
C GLU A 21 -10.31 2.88 -5.85
N GLN A 22 -10.22 4.20 -5.64
CA GLN A 22 -10.12 5.20 -6.71
C GLN A 22 -8.69 5.34 -7.30
N GLY A 23 -7.70 4.67 -6.70
CA GLY A 23 -6.30 4.75 -7.13
C GLY A 23 -5.57 6.03 -6.66
N ASP A 24 -6.15 6.80 -5.76
CA ASP A 24 -5.47 7.92 -5.10
C ASP A 24 -4.60 7.42 -3.94
N ILE A 25 -3.51 6.76 -4.32
CA ILE A 25 -2.59 6.16 -3.34
C ILE A 25 -1.78 7.22 -2.59
N VAL A 26 -1.67 8.44 -3.12
CA VAL A 26 -1.03 9.55 -2.40
C VAL A 26 -1.88 9.94 -1.19
N LEU A 27 -3.17 10.18 -1.43
CA LEU A 27 -4.12 10.45 -0.35
C LEU A 27 -4.17 9.29 0.64
N ALA A 28 -4.13 8.04 0.17
CA ALA A 28 -4.08 6.87 1.03
C ALA A 28 -2.87 6.91 1.99
N PHE A 29 -1.68 7.22 1.49
CA PHE A 29 -0.49 7.36 2.36
C PHE A 29 -0.62 8.51 3.35
N ASP A 30 -1.18 9.65 2.95
CA ASP A 30 -1.39 10.80 3.84
C ASP A 30 -2.40 10.47 4.96
N LEU A 31 -3.49 9.78 4.63
CA LEU A 31 -4.48 9.32 5.60
C LEU A 31 -3.89 8.30 6.57
N ILE A 32 -3.09 7.35 6.06
CA ILE A 32 -2.31 6.41 6.88
C ILE A 32 -1.41 7.16 7.86
N LYS A 33 -0.60 8.10 7.37
CA LYS A 33 0.32 8.88 8.21
C LYS A 33 -0.39 9.68 9.30
N LYS A 34 -1.53 10.27 8.95
CA LYS A 34 -2.27 11.17 9.84
C LYS A 34 -3.06 10.41 10.90
N HIS A 35 -3.75 9.33 10.53
CA HIS A 35 -4.74 8.68 11.40
C HIS A 35 -4.30 7.33 11.93
N PHE A 36 -3.30 6.72 11.29
CA PHE A 36 -2.81 5.39 11.62
C PHE A 36 -1.28 5.40 11.72
N PRO A 37 -0.68 6.21 12.61
CA PRO A 37 0.77 6.42 12.66
C PRO A 37 1.56 5.14 12.93
N ILE A 38 0.94 4.14 13.58
CA ILE A 38 1.53 2.81 13.74
C ILE A 38 1.77 2.11 12.39
N LEU A 39 0.92 2.36 11.39
CA LEU A 39 1.15 1.91 10.01
C LEU A 39 2.21 2.76 9.29
N ALA A 40 2.33 4.04 9.63
CA ALA A 40 3.25 4.95 8.95
C ALA A 40 4.69 4.82 9.43
N ALA A 41 4.89 4.23 10.61
CA ALA A 41 6.19 4.04 11.21
C ALA A 41 6.95 2.88 10.56
N GLN A 42 7.44 3.15 9.36
CA GLN A 42 8.41 2.34 8.63
C GLN A 42 9.72 2.13 9.44
N ASP A 43 9.95 2.99 10.45
CA ASP A 43 11.15 3.08 11.27
C ASP A 43 11.07 2.35 12.64
N LEU A 44 9.93 1.76 13.01
CA LEU A 44 9.77 1.17 14.35
C LEU A 44 10.58 -0.11 14.60
N ILE A 45 11.25 -0.67 13.57
CA ILE A 45 12.14 -1.81 13.78
C ILE A 45 13.46 -1.60 13.03
N PRO A 46 14.41 -0.86 13.64
CA PRO A 46 15.74 -0.63 13.09
C PRO A 46 16.54 -1.94 12.84
N ASN A 47 16.10 -3.07 13.43
CA ASN A 47 16.79 -4.36 13.39
C ASN A 47 15.89 -5.57 13.05
N GLY A 48 14.71 -5.35 12.44
CA GLY A 48 13.86 -6.43 11.91
C GLY A 48 13.27 -7.45 12.90
N ILE A 49 13.40 -7.29 14.22
CA ILE A 49 12.81 -8.21 15.21
C ILE A 49 11.66 -7.50 15.97
N PRO A 50 10.39 -7.78 15.64
CA PRO A 50 9.26 -7.34 16.46
C PRO A 50 9.24 -8.12 17.78
N PRO A 51 8.71 -7.54 18.87
CA PRO A 51 8.44 -8.29 20.10
C PRO A 51 7.61 -9.54 19.78
N PRO A 52 7.85 -10.66 20.47
CA PRO A 52 7.34 -11.98 20.09
C PRO A 52 5.81 -12.05 19.94
N ASN A 53 5.08 -11.16 20.62
CA ASN A 53 3.64 -11.09 20.70
C ASN A 53 2.99 -10.40 19.48
N ASN A 54 3.74 -9.62 18.69
CA ASN A 54 3.20 -8.76 17.61
C ASN A 54 3.81 -9.05 16.22
N ARG A 55 4.58 -10.14 16.07
CA ARG A 55 5.34 -10.39 14.83
C ARG A 55 4.47 -10.59 13.59
N LEU A 56 3.33 -11.27 13.73
CA LEU A 56 2.43 -11.55 12.60
C LEU A 56 1.72 -10.29 12.10
N GLU A 57 1.17 -9.49 13.03
CA GLU A 57 0.50 -8.22 12.71
C GLU A 57 1.45 -7.22 12.05
N VAL A 58 2.69 -7.12 12.56
CA VAL A 58 3.71 -6.25 11.97
C VAL A 58 4.11 -6.73 10.57
N ALA A 59 4.20 -8.05 10.36
CA ALA A 59 4.52 -8.59 9.04
C ALA A 59 3.38 -8.34 8.03
N GLU A 60 2.11 -8.52 8.45
CA GLU A 60 0.95 -8.20 7.61
C GLU A 60 0.88 -6.71 7.27
N LEU A 61 1.18 -5.86 8.25
CA LEU A 61 1.28 -4.43 8.06
C LEU A 61 2.36 -4.06 7.02
N GLN A 62 3.58 -4.57 7.21
CA GLN A 62 4.67 -4.31 6.28
C GLN A 62 4.34 -4.78 4.86
N ASP A 63 3.68 -5.92 4.73
CA ASP A 63 3.25 -6.45 3.43
C ASP A 63 2.18 -5.56 2.78
N VAL A 64 1.17 -5.09 3.52
CA VAL A 64 0.13 -4.19 2.99
C VAL A 64 0.71 -2.84 2.58
N LEU A 65 1.61 -2.25 3.37
CA LEU A 65 2.29 -1.00 3.00
C LEU A 65 3.16 -1.18 1.76
N PHE A 66 3.82 -2.32 1.63
CA PHE A 66 4.59 -2.64 0.43
C PHE A 66 3.67 -2.75 -0.80
N GLN A 67 2.51 -3.39 -0.65
CA GLN A 67 1.53 -3.50 -1.72
C GLN A 67 0.93 -2.15 -2.13
N LEU A 68 0.75 -1.22 -1.20
CA LEU A 68 0.39 0.17 -1.51
C LEU A 68 1.49 0.87 -2.31
N LYS A 69 2.78 0.67 -1.99
CA LYS A 69 3.88 1.19 -2.80
C LYS A 69 3.87 0.61 -4.22
N CYS A 70 3.64 -0.70 -4.34
CA CYS A 70 3.44 -1.35 -5.64
C CYS A 70 2.24 -0.76 -6.40
N GLN A 71 1.09 -0.55 -5.75
CA GLN A 71 -0.07 0.07 -6.39
C GLN A 71 0.25 1.51 -6.81
N ARG A 72 0.94 2.31 -6.00
CA ARG A 72 1.34 3.67 -6.39
C ARG A 72 2.19 3.67 -7.66
N PHE A 73 3.13 2.74 -7.79
CA PHE A 73 3.90 2.59 -9.03
C PHE A 73 3.00 2.28 -10.22
N VAL A 74 2.06 1.34 -10.08
CA VAL A 74 1.07 1.01 -11.11
C VAL A 74 0.24 2.24 -11.50
N GLU A 75 -0.19 3.04 -10.52
CA GLU A 75 -0.95 4.28 -10.77
C GLU A 75 -0.12 5.33 -11.51
N ILE A 76 1.16 5.49 -11.16
CA ILE A 76 2.08 6.34 -11.93
C ILE A 76 2.11 5.86 -13.37
N ILE A 77 2.33 4.56 -13.63
CA ILE A 77 2.34 4.02 -15.00
C ILE A 77 1.00 4.22 -15.72
N ARG A 78 -0.13 4.10 -15.01
CA ARG A 78 -1.47 4.25 -15.58
C ARG A 78 -1.78 5.69 -15.99
N THR A 79 -1.37 6.68 -15.19
CA THR A 79 -1.78 8.08 -15.39
C THR A 79 -0.71 8.96 -16.00
N SER A 80 0.57 8.57 -15.92
CA SER A 80 1.68 9.43 -16.35
C SER A 80 2.17 9.09 -17.75
N SER A 81 2.50 10.12 -18.53
CA SER A 81 3.29 10.00 -19.76
C SER A 81 4.80 9.92 -19.47
N SER A 82 5.21 9.92 -18.19
CA SER A 82 6.61 10.09 -17.76
C SER A 82 7.18 8.81 -17.17
N THR A 83 7.83 8.02 -18.03
CA THR A 83 8.62 6.83 -17.65
C THR A 83 9.65 7.15 -16.55
N ILE A 84 10.23 8.35 -16.56
CA ILE A 84 11.26 8.78 -15.60
C ILE A 84 10.71 8.86 -14.17
N GLU A 85 9.48 9.35 -14.00
CA GLU A 85 8.84 9.42 -12.68
C GLU A 85 8.67 8.01 -12.09
N ALA A 86 8.18 7.07 -12.89
CA ALA A 86 8.01 5.68 -12.49
C ALA A 86 9.35 5.03 -12.10
N ILE A 87 10.41 5.23 -12.90
CA ILE A 87 11.75 4.71 -12.60
C ILE A 87 12.24 5.24 -11.25
N ARG A 88 12.16 6.55 -11.03
CA ARG A 88 12.60 7.18 -9.79
C ARG A 88 11.82 6.62 -8.60
N TYR A 89 10.50 6.53 -8.73
CA TYR A 89 9.65 5.97 -7.69
C TYR A 89 10.05 4.52 -7.35
N ALA A 90 10.25 3.67 -8.35
CA ALA A 90 10.65 2.29 -8.15
C ALA A 90 11.99 2.18 -7.41
N GLN A 91 13.00 2.93 -7.83
CA GLN A 91 14.33 2.92 -7.21
C GLN A 91 14.29 3.35 -5.74
N THR A 92 13.45 4.31 -5.39
CA THR A 92 13.33 4.82 -4.02
C THR A 92 12.49 3.91 -3.13
N HIS A 93 11.36 3.39 -3.64
CA HIS A 93 10.31 2.80 -2.80
C HIS A 93 10.11 1.29 -2.97
N LEU A 94 10.53 0.69 -4.09
CA LEU A 94 10.29 -0.72 -4.39
C LEU A 94 11.51 -1.62 -4.13
N LYS A 95 12.09 -1.51 -2.93
CA LYS A 95 13.13 -2.43 -2.47
C LYS A 95 12.50 -3.71 -1.90
N PRO A 96 12.76 -4.90 -2.47
CA PRO A 96 12.22 -6.16 -1.94
C PRO A 96 12.65 -6.39 -0.50
N ILE A 97 11.72 -6.85 0.33
CA ILE A 97 11.94 -7.21 1.75
C ILE A 97 12.03 -8.73 1.96
N ASN A 98 11.54 -9.53 1.01
CA ASN A 98 11.54 -10.99 1.00
C ASN A 98 11.35 -11.54 -0.43
N SER A 99 11.37 -12.86 -0.61
CA SER A 99 11.21 -13.51 -1.92
C SER A 99 9.87 -13.19 -2.60
N ARG A 100 8.76 -13.14 -1.85
CA ARG A 100 7.45 -12.76 -2.38
C ARG A 100 7.45 -11.35 -2.94
N SER A 101 7.96 -10.39 -2.17
CA SER A 101 8.08 -8.99 -2.59
C SER A 101 9.00 -8.83 -3.82
N LYS A 102 10.00 -9.70 -3.98
CA LYS A 102 10.88 -9.69 -5.16
C LYS A 102 10.11 -10.03 -6.43
N GLU A 103 9.25 -11.04 -6.39
CA GLU A 103 8.41 -11.39 -7.54
C GLU A 103 7.37 -10.30 -7.82
N GLN A 104 6.76 -9.71 -6.78
CA GLN A 104 5.86 -8.56 -6.94
C GLN A 104 6.56 -7.37 -7.60
N VAL A 105 7.80 -7.04 -7.21
CA VAL A 105 8.56 -5.95 -7.84
C VAL A 105 8.82 -6.23 -9.30
N LYS A 106 9.25 -7.45 -9.65
CA LYS A 106 9.47 -7.83 -11.05
C LYS A 106 8.19 -7.67 -11.88
N GLU A 107 7.07 -8.15 -11.34
CA GLU A 107 5.79 -8.15 -12.04
C GLU A 107 5.26 -6.72 -12.28
N VAL A 108 5.28 -5.87 -11.24
CA VAL A 108 4.81 -4.48 -11.38
C VAL A 108 5.75 -3.68 -12.28
N THR A 109 7.07 -3.84 -12.14
CA THR A 109 8.04 -3.07 -12.94
C THR A 109 8.06 -3.48 -14.41
N ALA A 110 7.62 -4.69 -14.76
CA ALA A 110 7.49 -5.12 -16.14
C ALA A 110 6.52 -4.25 -16.97
N LEU A 111 5.57 -3.55 -16.33
CA LEU A 111 4.63 -2.65 -17.00
C LEU A 111 5.34 -1.50 -17.73
N ILE A 112 6.50 -1.07 -17.24
CA ILE A 112 7.24 0.07 -17.80
C ILE A 112 7.89 -0.21 -19.16
N ALA A 113 8.04 -1.49 -19.50
CA ALA A 113 8.66 -1.91 -20.75
C ALA A 113 7.74 -1.72 -21.97
N TYR A 114 6.46 -1.39 -21.74
CA TYR A 114 5.45 -1.28 -22.78
C TYR A 114 5.00 0.17 -22.94
N ALA A 115 4.88 0.62 -24.20
CA ALA A 115 4.34 1.94 -24.51
C ALA A 115 2.86 2.06 -24.09
N ASP A 116 2.10 0.98 -24.28
CA ASP A 116 0.79 0.79 -23.66
C ASP A 116 0.89 -0.30 -22.59
N PRO A 117 0.80 0.03 -21.29
CA PRO A 117 0.86 -0.93 -20.18
C PRO A 117 -0.18 -2.05 -20.28
N ARG A 118 -1.29 -1.85 -21.00
CA ARG A 118 -2.34 -2.87 -21.21
C ARG A 118 -1.88 -4.03 -22.10
N GLN A 119 -0.82 -3.83 -22.88
CA GLN A 119 -0.22 -4.89 -23.71
C GLN A 119 0.73 -5.79 -22.92
N SER A 120 1.04 -5.43 -21.67
CA SER A 120 1.87 -6.25 -20.80
C SER A 120 1.15 -7.53 -20.37
N GLN A 121 1.91 -8.61 -20.15
CA GLN A 121 1.42 -9.81 -19.45
C GLN A 121 0.97 -9.48 -18.02
N SER A 122 1.49 -8.40 -17.44
CA SER A 122 1.10 -7.87 -16.13
C SER A 122 -0.08 -6.89 -16.21
N SER A 123 -0.79 -6.78 -17.34
CA SER A 123 -1.88 -5.80 -17.53
C SER A 123 -3.05 -5.97 -16.54
N HIS A 124 -3.26 -7.18 -16.02
CA HIS A 124 -4.22 -7.45 -14.95
C HIS A 124 -3.98 -6.58 -13.71
N LEU A 125 -2.74 -6.10 -13.49
CA LEU A 125 -2.41 -5.22 -12.38
C LEU A 125 -3.07 -3.83 -12.46
N LEU A 126 -3.50 -3.41 -13.66
CA LEU A 126 -4.14 -2.11 -13.90
C LEU A 126 -5.65 -2.13 -13.56
N GLY A 127 -6.21 -3.32 -13.31
CA GLY A 127 -7.62 -3.53 -13.08
C GLY A 127 -8.15 -2.94 -11.78
N GLN A 128 -9.45 -2.67 -11.75
CA GLN A 128 -10.16 -2.20 -10.56
C GLN A 128 -10.13 -3.27 -9.44
N ASP A 129 -10.30 -4.54 -9.78
CA ASP A 129 -10.30 -5.66 -8.84
C ASP A 129 -9.07 -5.70 -7.94
N ARG A 130 -7.89 -5.34 -8.48
CA ARG A 130 -6.65 -5.27 -7.69
C ARG A 130 -6.74 -4.20 -6.59
N ARG A 131 -7.29 -3.03 -6.92
CA ARG A 131 -7.47 -1.93 -5.95
C ARG A 131 -8.47 -2.31 -4.89
N GLU A 132 -9.58 -2.94 -5.26
CA GLU A 132 -10.61 -3.41 -4.33
C GLU A 132 -10.07 -4.48 -3.37
N GLN A 133 -9.34 -5.47 -3.88
CA GLN A 133 -8.69 -6.49 -3.04
C GLN A 133 -7.66 -5.88 -2.08
N LEU A 134 -6.89 -4.89 -2.54
CA LEU A 134 -5.94 -4.18 -1.67
C LEU A 134 -6.66 -3.36 -0.61
N ALA A 135 -7.75 -2.67 -0.97
CA ALA A 135 -8.56 -1.89 -0.06
C ALA A 135 -9.17 -2.79 1.02
N GLU A 136 -9.80 -3.91 0.64
CA GLU A 136 -10.34 -4.91 1.55
C GLU A 136 -9.26 -5.46 2.51
N ARG A 137 -8.05 -5.68 1.99
CA ARG A 137 -6.94 -6.16 2.82
C ARG A 137 -6.46 -5.12 3.82
N VAL A 138 -6.29 -3.86 3.41
CA VAL A 138 -5.96 -2.73 4.29
C VAL A 138 -7.03 -2.62 5.39
N ASP A 139 -8.29 -2.74 4.99
CA ASP A 139 -9.44 -2.63 5.86
C ASP A 139 -9.44 -3.70 6.97
N ARG A 140 -9.17 -4.96 6.61
CA ARG A 140 -9.04 -6.08 7.56
C ARG A 140 -7.89 -5.88 8.54
N VAL A 141 -6.71 -5.45 8.06
CA VAL A 141 -5.56 -5.19 8.94
C VAL A 141 -5.89 -4.08 9.94
N LEU A 142 -6.53 -3.00 9.48
CA LEU A 142 -6.94 -1.89 10.35
C LEU A 142 -7.97 -2.31 11.41
N LEU A 143 -8.95 -3.13 11.03
CA LEU A 143 -9.91 -3.71 11.96
C LEU A 143 -9.21 -4.55 13.02
N GLY A 144 -8.32 -5.45 12.61
CA GLY A 144 -7.55 -6.30 13.53
C GLY A 144 -6.79 -5.48 14.57
N MET A 145 -6.16 -4.38 14.15
CA MET A 145 -5.44 -3.48 15.05
C MET A 145 -6.36 -2.69 16.00
N SER A 146 -7.56 -2.34 15.55
CA SER A 146 -8.54 -1.61 16.38
C SER A 146 -9.18 -2.48 17.47
N MET A 147 -9.23 -3.81 17.27
CA MET A 147 -9.80 -4.79 18.20
C MET A 147 -8.83 -5.20 19.34
N LEU A 148 -7.59 -4.70 19.31
CA LEU A 148 -6.53 -5.03 20.28
C LEU A 148 -6.32 -3.94 21.36
N LYS A 149 -7.23 -2.95 21.45
CA LYS A 149 -7.24 -1.91 22.49
C LYS A 149 -8.14 -2.28 23.66
#